data_AF-A0A6V7DNG9-F1
#
_entry.id   AF-A0A6V7DNG9-F1
#
_cell.length_a   1.000
_cell.length_b   1.000
_cell.length_c   1.000
_cell.angle_alpha   90.00
_cell.angle_beta   90.00
_cell.angle_gamma   90.00
#
_symmetry.space_group_name_H-M   'P 1'
#
loop_
_entity.id
_entity.type
_entity.pdbx_description
1 polymer ?
#
loop_
_entity_poly.entity_id
_entity_poly.type
_entity_poly.pdbx_seq_one_letter_code
_entity_poly.pdbx_strand_id
1 'polypeptide(L)'
;MLDTEHSLGLFVALVGDKPVEDYKTDDVRQFLDALEHYPSNATKKAVFAGLTPVEILSKARQGGHELLSMRTKEKHRDRIASFFNALANEDLISKAPHKAILNRAKSLTDEPSRDPFSQAELEALLELNAFTSWAKKYPHRWFGTLLGFATGARVNEVAQLYVDDIGKVGDFWGVRFRAAKPD
;
A
#
# COMPACT_ATOMS: atom_id res chain seq x y z
N MET A 1 0.75 -6.92 -8.01
CA MET A 1 1.98 -7.17 -8.81
C MET A 1 2.96 -6.01 -8.71
N LEU A 2 2.60 -4.77 -9.10
CA LEU A 2 3.47 -3.57 -9.04
C LEU A 2 4.22 -3.36 -7.71
N ASP A 3 3.52 -3.54 -6.59
CA ASP A 3 4.07 -3.32 -5.26
C ASP A 3 5.14 -4.34 -4.84
N THR A 4 5.05 -5.58 -5.33
CA THR A 4 6.04 -6.64 -5.06
C THR A 4 7.29 -6.41 -5.91
N GLU A 5 7.11 -6.11 -7.19
CA GLU A 5 8.19 -5.78 -8.11
C GLU A 5 9.02 -4.61 -7.60
N HIS A 6 8.38 -3.55 -7.10
CA HIS A 6 9.08 -2.42 -6.50
C HIS A 6 9.94 -2.83 -5.30
N SER A 7 9.42 -3.67 -4.40
CA SER A 7 10.18 -4.13 -3.24
C SER A 7 11.35 -5.03 -3.61
N LEU A 8 11.19 -5.91 -4.62
CA LEU A 8 12.27 -6.77 -5.13
C LEU A 8 13.32 -5.97 -5.90
N GLY A 9 12.92 -5.01 -6.74
CA GLY A 9 13.84 -4.13 -7.44
C GLY A 9 14.66 -3.27 -6.47
N LEU A 10 14.05 -2.77 -5.40
CA LEU A 10 14.78 -2.07 -4.34
C LEU A 10 15.75 -2.99 -3.60
N PHE A 11 15.37 -4.24 -3.33
CA PHE A 11 16.26 -5.24 -2.72
C PHE A 11 17.49 -5.49 -3.59
N VAL A 12 17.29 -5.80 -4.87
CA VAL A 12 18.38 -6.00 -5.84
C VAL A 12 19.28 -4.77 -5.94
N ALA A 13 18.69 -3.58 -6.03
CA ALA A 13 19.48 -2.34 -6.15
C ALA A 13 20.35 -2.05 -4.91
N LEU A 14 19.88 -2.38 -3.70
CA LEU A 14 20.58 -2.06 -2.45
C LEU A 14 21.56 -3.15 -1.99
N VAL A 15 21.30 -4.39 -2.36
CA VAL A 15 22.09 -5.56 -1.94
C VAL A 15 23.04 -6.01 -3.05
N GLY A 16 22.65 -5.82 -4.31
CA GLY A 16 23.35 -6.32 -5.49
C GLY A 16 22.53 -7.38 -6.23
N ASP A 17 22.66 -7.39 -7.55
CA ASP A 17 22.05 -8.38 -8.43
C ASP A 17 22.92 -9.63 -8.48
N LYS A 18 22.33 -10.79 -8.16
CA LYS A 18 22.99 -12.09 -8.17
C LYS A 18 21.98 -13.22 -8.35
N PRO A 19 22.44 -14.42 -8.75
CA PRO A 19 21.59 -15.61 -8.81
C PRO A 19 20.83 -15.83 -7.51
N VAL A 20 19.57 -16.27 -7.61
CA VAL A 20 18.67 -16.26 -6.46
C VAL A 20 19.11 -17.23 -5.34
N GLU A 21 19.81 -18.30 -5.70
CA GLU A 21 20.45 -19.28 -4.80
C GLU A 21 21.62 -18.72 -3.98
N ASP A 22 22.21 -17.60 -4.43
CA ASP A 22 23.36 -16.97 -3.78
C ASP A 22 22.98 -15.94 -2.73
N TYR A 23 21.69 -15.58 -2.61
CA TYR A 23 21.22 -14.76 -1.50
C TYR A 23 21.24 -15.55 -0.18
N LYS A 24 21.91 -15.00 0.82
CA LYS A 24 22.08 -15.55 2.17
C LYS A 24 21.43 -14.61 3.20
N THR A 25 21.43 -15.05 4.45
CA THR A 25 20.85 -14.29 5.57
C THR A 25 21.44 -12.88 5.69
N ASP A 26 22.73 -12.70 5.40
CA ASP A 26 23.41 -11.41 5.50
C ASP A 26 22.94 -10.39 4.47
N ASP A 27 22.54 -10.84 3.27
CA ASP A 27 21.93 -9.97 2.26
C ASP A 27 20.60 -9.41 2.74
N VAL A 28 19.80 -10.26 3.40
CA VAL A 28 18.54 -9.82 4.01
C VAL A 28 18.81 -8.86 5.17
N ARG A 29 19.86 -9.08 5.98
CA ARG A 29 20.26 -8.12 7.02
C ARG A 29 20.68 -6.77 6.44
N GLN A 30 21.51 -6.78 5.39
CA GLN A 30 21.95 -5.57 4.69
C GLN A 30 20.75 -4.78 4.16
N PHE A 31 19.78 -5.47 3.57
CA PHE A 31 18.56 -4.80 3.10
C PHE A 31 17.76 -4.18 4.24
N LEU A 32 17.57 -4.90 5.35
CA LEU A 32 16.82 -4.38 6.49
C LEU A 32 17.52 -3.16 7.13
N ASP A 33 18.85 -3.19 7.25
CA ASP A 33 19.65 -2.02 7.69
C ASP A 33 19.50 -0.84 6.73
N ALA A 34 19.50 -1.10 5.42
CA ALA A 34 19.28 -0.07 4.42
C ALA A 34 17.89 0.58 4.55
N LEU A 35 16.84 -0.21 4.82
CA LEU A 35 15.49 0.30 5.01
C LEU A 35 15.35 1.20 6.25
N GLU A 36 16.15 1.01 7.29
CA GLU A 36 16.16 1.89 8.46
C GLU A 36 16.60 3.33 8.11
N HIS A 37 17.39 3.48 7.05
CA HIS A 37 17.95 4.77 6.64
C HIS A 37 17.39 5.27 5.30
N TYR A 38 16.52 4.50 4.65
CA TYR A 38 15.98 4.85 3.34
C TYR A 38 14.92 5.95 3.48
N PRO A 39 14.93 6.98 2.61
CA PRO A 39 14.01 8.11 2.75
C PRO A 39 12.59 7.76 2.27
N SER A 40 11.59 8.34 2.93
CA SER A 40 10.20 8.26 2.47
C SER A 40 10.01 8.98 1.13
N ASN A 41 9.15 8.42 0.27
CA ASN A 41 8.79 9.02 -1.01
C ASN A 41 10.00 9.40 -1.89
N ALA A 42 11.09 8.62 -1.84
CA ALA A 42 12.35 8.94 -2.51
C ALA A 42 12.17 9.30 -3.99
N THR A 43 11.36 8.51 -4.72
CA THR A 43 11.06 8.71 -6.15
C THR A 43 10.33 10.01 -6.47
N LYS A 44 9.68 10.65 -5.48
CA LYS A 44 8.91 11.89 -5.64
C LYS A 44 9.70 13.14 -5.26
N LYS A 45 10.79 12.99 -4.51
CA LYS A 45 11.54 14.13 -3.98
C LYS A 45 12.61 14.56 -4.98
N ALA A 46 12.57 15.83 -5.39
CA ALA A 46 13.51 16.39 -6.37
C ALA A 46 15.00 16.22 -5.96
N VAL A 47 15.29 16.23 -4.66
CA VAL A 47 16.64 16.01 -4.11
C VAL A 47 17.24 14.63 -4.45
N PHE A 48 16.40 13.67 -4.82
CA PHE A 48 16.78 12.31 -5.22
C PHE A 48 16.53 12.02 -6.71
N ALA A 49 16.12 13.03 -7.49
CA ALA A 49 15.84 12.84 -8.91
C ALA A 49 17.10 12.39 -9.67
N GLY A 50 16.96 11.33 -10.46
CA GLY A 50 18.05 10.76 -11.26
C GLY A 50 19.07 9.92 -10.46
N LEU A 51 18.94 9.83 -9.14
CA LEU A 51 19.81 9.00 -8.30
C LEU A 51 19.35 7.55 -8.27
N THR A 52 20.30 6.63 -8.27
CA THR A 52 20.08 5.20 -8.00
C THR A 52 19.71 4.98 -6.52
N PRO A 53 19.06 3.85 -6.16
CA PRO A 53 18.74 3.57 -4.76
C PRO A 53 19.94 3.58 -3.82
N VAL A 54 21.12 3.15 -4.27
CA VAL A 54 22.37 3.19 -3.49
C VAL A 54 22.81 4.64 -3.23
N GLU A 55 22.77 5.50 -4.24
CA GLU A 55 23.09 6.92 -4.11
C GLU A 55 22.08 7.65 -3.22
N ILE A 56 20.79 7.31 -3.34
CA ILE A 56 19.73 7.81 -2.47
C ILE A 56 20.01 7.44 -1.02
N LEU A 57 20.33 6.17 -0.74
CA LEU A 57 20.65 5.72 0.61
C LEU A 57 21.89 6.42 1.17
N SER A 58 22.94 6.53 0.37
CA SER A 58 24.18 7.22 0.75
C SER A 58 23.91 8.69 1.11
N LYS A 59 23.12 9.37 0.30
CA LYS A 59 22.70 10.76 0.56
C LYS A 59 21.81 10.86 1.79
N ALA A 60 20.85 9.94 1.95
CA ALA A 60 19.94 9.93 3.09
C ALA A 60 20.64 9.70 4.44
N ARG A 61 21.71 8.89 4.44
CA ARG A 61 22.56 8.67 5.63
C ARG A 61 23.28 9.93 6.13
N GLN A 62 23.38 10.97 5.30
CA GLN A 62 23.91 12.28 5.72
C GLN A 62 22.89 13.08 6.55
N GLY A 63 21.66 12.58 6.70
CA GLY A 63 20.61 13.17 7.52
C GLY A 63 19.71 14.14 6.74
N GLY A 64 18.77 14.78 7.46
CA GLY A 64 17.92 15.84 6.90
C GLY A 64 16.71 15.35 6.07
N HIS A 65 16.35 14.08 6.16
CA HIS A 65 15.24 13.51 5.39
C HIS A 65 14.33 12.64 6.25
N GLU A 66 13.02 12.76 6.03
CA GLU A 66 12.04 11.82 6.59
C GLU A 66 12.30 10.42 6.05
N LEU A 67 12.33 9.45 6.96
CA LEU A 67 12.61 8.04 6.70
C LEU A 67 11.31 7.24 6.46
N LEU A 68 11.45 6.01 5.98
CA LEU A 68 10.32 5.10 5.81
C LEU A 68 9.57 4.87 7.13
N SER A 69 8.23 4.88 7.06
CA SER A 69 7.39 4.48 8.19
C SER A 69 7.61 3.00 8.53
N MET A 70 7.38 2.63 9.80
CA MET A 70 7.43 1.22 10.24
C MET A 70 6.58 0.31 9.34
N ARG A 71 5.35 0.75 9.01
CA ARG A 71 4.46 0.02 8.12
C ARG A 71 5.03 -0.19 6.72
N THR A 72 5.74 0.80 6.18
CA THR A 72 6.38 0.67 4.86
C THR A 72 7.53 -0.33 4.92
N LYS A 73 8.38 -0.26 5.96
CA LYS A 73 9.47 -1.23 6.19
C LYS A 73 8.93 -2.66 6.31
N GLU A 74 7.84 -2.85 7.05
CA GLU A 74 7.17 -4.15 7.19
C GLU A 74 6.61 -4.67 5.87
N LYS A 75 6.02 -3.82 5.03
CA LYS A 75 5.59 -4.23 3.69
C LYS A 75 6.74 -4.75 2.84
N HIS A 76 7.90 -4.07 2.82
CA HIS A 76 9.07 -4.57 2.09
C HIS A 76 9.55 -5.91 2.64
N ARG A 77 9.62 -6.03 3.98
CA ARG A 77 9.97 -7.27 4.69
C ARG A 77 9.07 -8.44 4.29
N ASP A 78 7.75 -8.24 4.34
CA ASP A 78 6.77 -9.29 4.06
C ASP A 78 6.82 -9.74 2.59
N ARG A 79 7.06 -8.81 1.67
CA ARG A 79 7.17 -9.11 0.22
C ARG A 79 8.39 -9.96 -0.09
N ILE A 80 9.55 -9.61 0.47
CA ILE A 80 10.78 -10.41 0.30
C ILE A 80 10.63 -11.77 0.95
N ALA A 81 10.03 -11.83 2.15
CA ALA A 81 9.76 -13.09 2.82
C ALA A 81 8.82 -13.98 2.00
N SER A 82 7.76 -13.42 1.43
CA SER A 82 6.82 -14.14 0.57
C SER A 82 7.49 -14.66 -0.71
N PHE A 83 8.35 -13.85 -1.33
CA PHE A 83 9.09 -14.23 -2.54
C PHE A 83 10.02 -15.42 -2.28
N PHE A 84 10.91 -15.33 -1.30
CA PHE A 84 11.84 -16.42 -0.98
C PHE A 84 11.13 -17.67 -0.43
N ASN A 85 10.00 -17.51 0.27
CA ASN A 85 9.18 -18.66 0.66
C ASN A 85 8.61 -19.38 -0.57
N ALA A 86 8.12 -18.65 -1.58
CA ALA A 86 7.60 -19.26 -2.80
C ALA A 86 8.68 -20.07 -3.52
N LEU A 87 9.88 -19.51 -3.68
CA LEU A 87 11.01 -20.21 -4.30
C LEU A 87 11.45 -21.46 -3.53
N ALA A 88 11.49 -21.39 -2.21
CA ALA A 88 11.83 -22.54 -1.39
C ALA A 88 10.73 -23.63 -1.42
N ASN A 89 9.45 -23.23 -1.54
CA ASN A 89 8.34 -24.17 -1.66
C ASN A 89 8.30 -24.87 -3.03
N GLU A 90 8.87 -24.27 -4.07
CA GLU A 90 9.02 -24.84 -5.41
C GLU A 90 10.39 -25.52 -5.61
N ASP A 91 11.16 -25.73 -4.54
CA ASP A 91 12.49 -26.34 -4.55
C ASP A 91 13.53 -25.62 -5.46
N LEU A 92 13.27 -24.36 -5.84
CA LEU A 92 14.18 -23.54 -6.65
C LEU A 92 15.38 -23.04 -5.83
N ILE A 93 15.23 -22.95 -4.51
CA ILE A 93 16.32 -22.69 -3.57
C ILE A 93 16.23 -23.65 -2.40
N SER A 94 17.37 -24.06 -1.84
CA SER A 94 17.41 -25.01 -0.74
C SER A 94 16.82 -24.47 0.57
N LYS A 95 16.91 -23.15 0.79
CA LYS A 95 16.38 -22.50 1.98
C LYS A 95 16.15 -21.02 1.75
N ALA A 96 14.99 -20.55 2.19
CA ALA A 96 14.67 -19.14 2.25
C ALA A 96 15.62 -18.36 3.22
N PRO A 97 16.39 -17.37 2.74
CA PRO A 97 17.44 -16.69 3.53
C PRO A 97 16.90 -15.86 4.70
N HIS A 98 15.64 -15.44 4.66
CA HIS A 98 15.04 -14.67 5.74
C HIS A 98 14.63 -15.48 6.97
N LYS A 99 14.48 -16.81 6.85
CA LYS A 99 13.90 -17.67 7.89
C LYS A 99 14.62 -17.61 9.25
N ALA A 100 15.90 -17.23 9.28
CA ALA A 100 16.63 -17.13 10.53
C ALA A 100 16.40 -15.81 11.29
N ILE A 101 16.02 -14.75 10.57
CA ILE A 101 16.01 -13.37 11.10
C ILE A 101 14.64 -12.70 11.03
N LEU A 102 13.72 -13.22 10.21
CA LEU A 102 12.36 -12.71 10.07
C LEU A 102 11.32 -13.62 10.73
N ASN A 103 11.65 -14.21 11.87
CA ASN A 103 10.69 -14.94 12.69
C ASN A 103 9.89 -13.96 13.55
N ARG A 104 8.74 -13.49 13.04
CA ARG A 104 7.72 -12.89 13.90
C ARG A 104 6.50 -13.79 13.90
N ALA A 105 5.89 -13.93 15.08
CA ALA A 105 4.51 -14.36 15.17
C ALA A 105 3.64 -13.41 14.32
N LYS A 106 2.76 -13.97 13.51
CA LYS A 106 1.69 -13.18 12.86
C LYS A 106 0.92 -12.43 13.97
N SER A 107 0.58 -11.17 13.70
CA SER A 107 -0.22 -10.26 14.52
C SER A 107 0.48 -9.54 15.67
N LEU A 108 0.99 -8.35 15.39
CA LEU A 108 0.87 -7.19 16.30
C LEU A 108 0.61 -5.87 15.54
N THR A 109 0.38 -5.89 14.23
CA THR A 109 0.37 -4.68 13.38
C THR A 109 -0.97 -4.40 12.70
N ASP A 110 -2.05 -4.93 13.28
CA ASP A 110 -3.43 -4.58 12.92
C ASP A 110 -4.04 -3.61 13.93
N GLU A 111 -3.26 -2.74 14.57
CA GLU A 111 -3.87 -1.53 15.13
C GLU A 111 -4.45 -0.73 13.95
N PRO A 112 -5.77 -0.50 13.90
CA PRO A 112 -6.37 0.29 12.85
C PRO A 112 -5.73 1.68 12.89
N SER A 113 -4.97 2.03 11.85
CA SER A 113 -4.24 3.31 11.82
C SER A 113 -5.16 4.54 11.67
N ARG A 114 -6.47 4.36 11.84
CA ARG A 114 -7.51 5.36 11.61
C ARG A 114 -8.67 5.10 12.55
N ASP A 115 -8.98 6.12 13.34
CA ASP A 115 -10.19 6.15 14.12
C ASP A 115 -11.40 6.29 13.19
N PRO A 116 -12.52 5.62 13.48
CA PRO A 116 -13.78 5.89 12.80
C PRO A 116 -14.22 7.33 13.10
N PHE A 117 -14.91 7.95 12.14
CA PHE A 117 -15.52 9.26 12.39
C PHE A 117 -16.53 9.16 13.53
N SER A 118 -16.46 10.12 14.45
CA SER A 118 -17.50 10.36 15.44
C SER A 118 -18.79 10.87 14.77
N GLN A 119 -19.91 10.74 15.49
CA GLN A 119 -21.20 11.24 15.04
C GLN A 119 -21.16 12.75 14.72
N ALA A 120 -20.50 13.55 15.56
CA ALA A 120 -20.35 14.99 15.35
C ALA A 120 -19.51 15.32 14.10
N GLU A 121 -18.47 14.54 13.82
CA GLU A 121 -17.67 14.70 12.60
C GLU A 121 -18.48 14.35 11.34
N LEU A 122 -19.30 13.30 11.39
CA LEU A 122 -20.20 12.94 10.29
C LEU A 122 -21.25 14.02 10.04
N GLU A 123 -21.85 14.57 11.10
CA GLU A 123 -22.81 15.68 11.01
C GLU A 123 -22.17 16.93 10.41
N ALA A 124 -20.94 17.26 10.79
CA ALA A 124 -20.21 18.38 10.21
C ALA A 124 -19.84 18.15 8.73
N LEU A 125 -19.42 16.92 8.38
CA LEU A 125 -19.07 16.55 7.01
C LEU A 125 -20.27 16.55 6.06
N LEU A 126 -21.45 16.19 6.56
CA LEU A 126 -22.69 16.07 5.79
C LEU A 126 -23.66 17.24 6.01
N GLU A 127 -23.22 18.31 6.70
CA GLU A 127 -24.01 19.54 6.82
C GLU A 127 -24.35 20.06 5.42
N LEU A 128 -25.64 20.29 5.18
CA LEU A 128 -26.19 20.46 3.84
C LEU A 128 -25.48 21.56 3.05
N ASN A 129 -25.25 22.73 3.66
CA ASN A 129 -24.66 23.88 2.96
C ASN A 129 -23.17 23.66 2.67
N ALA A 130 -22.41 23.18 3.65
CA ALA A 130 -20.99 22.89 3.54
C ALA A 130 -20.74 21.77 2.52
N PHE A 131 -21.46 20.65 2.65
CA PHE A 131 -21.36 19.51 1.75
C PHE A 131 -21.71 19.90 0.32
N THR A 132 -22.87 20.55 0.11
CA THR A 132 -23.31 20.94 -1.24
C THR A 132 -22.33 21.92 -1.87
N SER A 133 -21.80 22.88 -1.11
CA SER A 133 -20.82 23.84 -1.62
C SER A 133 -19.50 23.17 -2.04
N TRP A 134 -19.00 22.23 -1.25
CA TRP A 134 -17.78 21.47 -1.56
C TRP A 134 -17.97 20.48 -2.72
N ALA A 135 -19.12 19.80 -2.75
CA ALA A 135 -19.43 18.74 -3.71
C ALA A 135 -19.71 19.28 -5.12
N LYS A 136 -20.25 20.52 -5.24
CA LYS A 136 -20.52 21.19 -6.53
C LYS A 136 -19.31 21.22 -7.47
N LYS A 137 -18.08 21.16 -6.96
CA LYS A 137 -16.87 21.21 -7.79
C LYS A 137 -16.76 20.03 -8.76
N TYR A 138 -17.18 18.83 -8.35
CA TYR A 138 -17.13 17.63 -9.20
C TYR A 138 -18.28 16.67 -8.88
N PRO A 139 -19.00 16.14 -9.89
CA PRO A 139 -20.14 15.23 -9.65
C PRO A 139 -19.81 14.02 -8.76
N HIS A 140 -18.60 13.45 -8.89
CA HIS A 140 -18.18 12.30 -8.08
C HIS A 140 -18.06 12.62 -6.58
N ARG A 141 -17.90 13.88 -6.18
CA ARG A 141 -17.91 14.28 -4.76
C ARG A 141 -19.31 14.21 -4.16
N TRP A 142 -20.33 14.50 -4.96
CA TRP A 142 -21.71 14.35 -4.54
C TRP A 142 -22.09 12.87 -4.48
N PHE A 143 -22.10 12.21 -5.64
CA PHE A 143 -22.56 10.83 -5.74
C PHE A 143 -21.66 9.86 -5.00
N GLY A 144 -20.34 9.99 -5.14
CA GLY A 144 -19.38 9.07 -4.54
C GLY A 144 -19.43 9.09 -3.01
N THR A 145 -19.48 10.27 -2.40
CA THR A 145 -19.55 10.40 -0.94
C THR A 145 -20.88 9.89 -0.40
N LEU A 146 -22.02 10.25 -1.02
CA LEU A 146 -23.33 9.81 -0.54
C LEU A 146 -23.53 8.29 -0.70
N LEU A 147 -23.08 7.72 -1.82
CA LEU A 147 -23.13 6.26 -2.03
C LEU A 147 -22.21 5.53 -1.04
N GLY A 148 -20.99 6.01 -0.83
CA GLY A 148 -20.06 5.44 0.14
C GLY A 148 -20.63 5.50 1.57
N PHE A 149 -21.22 6.64 1.95
CA PHE A 149 -21.85 6.82 3.26
C PHE A 149 -23.08 5.92 3.46
N ALA A 150 -23.97 5.85 2.47
CA ALA A 150 -25.22 5.10 2.59
C ALA A 150 -25.05 3.57 2.48
N THR A 151 -24.02 3.11 1.77
CA THR A 151 -23.85 1.67 1.46
C THR A 151 -22.69 1.01 2.19
N GLY A 152 -21.72 1.80 2.69
CA GLY A 152 -20.45 1.28 3.23
C GLY A 152 -19.52 0.68 2.17
N ALA A 153 -19.82 0.86 0.88
CA ALA A 153 -19.02 0.33 -0.21
C ALA A 153 -17.63 0.97 -0.29
N ARG A 154 -16.65 0.21 -0.78
CA ARG A 154 -15.30 0.73 -1.02
C ARG A 154 -15.32 1.78 -2.12
N VAL A 155 -14.39 2.74 -2.06
CA VAL A 155 -14.28 3.79 -3.09
C VAL A 155 -14.18 3.24 -4.51
N ASN A 156 -13.47 2.13 -4.72
CA ASN A 156 -13.37 1.49 -6.03
C ASN A 156 -14.68 0.84 -6.48
N GLU A 157 -15.45 0.27 -5.56
CA GLU A 157 -16.76 -0.33 -5.85
C GLU A 157 -17.74 0.77 -6.31
N VAL A 158 -17.73 1.93 -5.63
CA VAL A 158 -18.55 3.10 -6.01
C VAL A 158 -18.09 3.69 -7.35
N ALA A 159 -16.79 3.76 -7.61
CA ALA A 159 -16.23 4.33 -8.83
C ALA A 159 -16.51 3.48 -10.10
N GLN A 160 -16.90 2.22 -9.94
CA GLN A 160 -17.21 1.29 -11.04
C GLN A 160 -18.72 1.17 -11.31
N LEU A 161 -19.56 1.94 -10.61
CA LEU A 161 -21.00 1.89 -10.82
C LEU A 161 -21.41 2.61 -12.10
N TYR A 162 -22.31 1.97 -12.84
CA TYR A 162 -23.03 2.55 -13.96
C TYR A 162 -24.49 2.80 -13.55
N VAL A 163 -25.21 3.57 -14.36
CA VAL A 163 -26.63 3.88 -14.09
C VAL A 163 -27.49 2.59 -14.04
N ASP A 164 -27.16 1.58 -14.85
CA ASP A 164 -27.84 0.27 -14.85
C ASP A 164 -27.49 -0.63 -13.64
N ASP A 165 -26.57 -0.20 -12.76
CA ASP A 165 -26.35 -0.83 -11.45
C ASP A 165 -27.36 -0.40 -10.40
N ILE A 166 -28.09 0.69 -10.65
CA ILE A 166 -29.14 1.18 -9.76
C ILE A 166 -30.43 0.44 -10.09
N GLY A 167 -30.97 -0.28 -9.11
CA GLY A 167 -32.16 -1.10 -9.31
C GLY A 167 -33.02 -1.19 -8.07
N LYS A 168 -34.26 -1.64 -8.28
CA LYS A 168 -35.21 -1.91 -7.21
C LYS A 168 -35.27 -3.41 -6.93
N VAL A 169 -35.14 -3.79 -5.67
CA VAL A 169 -35.33 -5.18 -5.18
C VAL A 169 -36.45 -5.16 -4.15
N GLY A 170 -37.60 -5.72 -4.51
CA GLY A 170 -38.83 -5.55 -3.73
C GLY A 170 -39.24 -4.07 -3.69
N ASP A 171 -39.28 -3.51 -2.49
CA ASP A 171 -39.59 -2.08 -2.27
C ASP A 171 -38.38 -1.17 -2.05
N PHE A 172 -37.17 -1.73 -2.08
CA PHE A 172 -35.95 -1.00 -1.77
C PHE A 172 -35.15 -0.70 -3.03
N TRP A 173 -34.70 0.55 -3.15
CA TRP A 173 -33.66 0.92 -4.10
C TRP A 173 -32.30 0.50 -3.57
N GLY A 174 -31.46 -0.01 -4.46
CA GLY A 174 -30.09 -0.41 -4.14
C GLY A 174 -29.16 -0.26 -5.32
N VAL A 175 -27.88 -0.48 -5.05
CA VAL A 175 -26.81 -0.55 -6.03
C VAL A 175 -26.28 -1.98 -6.12
N ARG A 176 -26.05 -2.45 -7.35
CA ARG A 176 -25.46 -3.76 -7.61
C ARG A 176 -23.96 -3.62 -7.82
N PHE A 177 -23.16 -4.25 -6.96
CA PHE A 177 -21.72 -4.33 -7.17
C PHE A 177 -21.38 -5.57 -8.00
N ARG A 178 -20.78 -5.37 -9.18
CA ARG A 178 -20.38 -6.44 -10.10
C ARG A 178 -18.87 -6.67 -10.02
N ALA A 179 -18.43 -7.92 -10.10
CA ALA A 179 -17.00 -8.26 -10.07
C ALA A 179 -16.25 -7.81 -11.35
N ALA A 180 -16.94 -7.79 -12.48
CA ALA A 180 -16.44 -7.24 -13.74
C ALA A 180 -17.62 -6.76 -14.59
N LYS A 181 -17.45 -5.60 -15.22
CA LYS A 181 -18.30 -5.09 -16.29
C LYS A 181 -17.37 -4.48 -17.36
N PRO A 182 -17.50 -4.86 -18.63
CA PRO A 182 -16.80 -4.17 -19.71
C PRO A 182 -17.27 -2.72 -19.77
N ASP A 183 -16.33 -1.80 -20.03
CA ASP A 183 -16.61 -0.40 -20.37
C ASP A 183 -17.35 -0.27 -21.72
#